data_AF-A0A5N6NPC6-F1
#
_entry.id   AF-A0A5N6NPC6-F1
#
_cell.length_a   1.000
_cell.length_b   1.000
_cell.length_c   1.000
_cell.angle_alpha   90.00
_cell.angle_beta   90.00
_cell.angle_gamma   90.00
#
_symmetry.space_group_name_H-M   'P 1'
#
loop_
_entity.id
_entity.type
_entity.pdbx_description
1 polymer ?
#
loop_
_entity_poly.entity_id
_entity_poly.type
_entity_poly.pdbx_seq_one_letter_code
_entity_poly.pdbx_strand_id
1 'polypeptide(L)'
;MVGFDESGLLVQPDPVVLELNRLQDLIKGSVISVKNLAKINVLTRVLVAEKDRELGFAQSEIKALKAADVLKEKSLEEMGNMVEKLDNKIRNTENLLEQKNLDIKKLATEKKGALAAQFAAEATLRRVHANQKDDDSVPIDSIIAPLEAEIRMHKQEIAVLQEDKKTLERHTKSKEAALLEAERILRSALERALIVEEVQNQNLQLQRRYRYMQEENKILEKTNRQKVLEVEKLSDTIKELEEAILAGGTAANAIRDFRRRISELQEEKRTLERELARANVSANRVATTVANEWKDEKDKVMPVKQWLEERRLLQAEMQRLRDKLTISERTAKSEAQLKEKVKLRLKTLEDGLKQSACGSPPRLEKSTNLLGILSSNGGRKRSTSQPRGSSISSRKPDVESDRKHINGDNKKYDCGGNLVKKGLWASRSKVVDRDEKENNEMIVENTSGLKFDKFKDEDRIITKSITEDDDDVVSGFLYDKLQKEVISLRKFCEMKDSSLNAKDEENKVLMKKVENLIKALEAESKKWKREASTRDKNITSIKTDEQKPVRNLNSSKRRMRIDLADVETLSISYKKI
;
A
#
# COMPACT_ATOMS: atom_id res chain seq x y z
N MET A 1 -21.94 -65.85 -60.44
CA MET A 1 -23.08 -66.67 -59.99
C MET A 1 -24.24 -65.74 -59.65
N VAL A 2 -25.47 -66.26 -59.62
CA VAL A 2 -26.71 -65.48 -59.43
C VAL A 2 -26.84 -65.00 -57.98
N GLY A 3 -27.48 -63.83 -57.77
CA GLY A 3 -27.66 -63.23 -56.45
C GLY A 3 -28.71 -62.11 -56.39
N PHE A 4 -29.96 -62.44 -56.75
CA PHE A 4 -31.23 -61.73 -56.44
C PHE A 4 -31.26 -60.20 -56.44
N ASP A 5 -31.97 -59.63 -57.41
CA ASP A 5 -32.62 -58.31 -57.26
C ASP A 5 -33.75 -58.43 -56.22
N GLU A 6 -33.63 -57.73 -55.09
CA GLU A 6 -34.71 -57.60 -54.10
C GLU A 6 -35.30 -56.18 -54.17
N SER A 7 -36.60 -56.10 -54.52
CA SER A 7 -37.30 -54.85 -54.85
C SER A 7 -37.58 -53.97 -53.61
N GLY A 8 -36.53 -53.35 -53.07
CA GLY A 8 -36.63 -52.39 -51.98
C GLY A 8 -37.49 -51.18 -52.34
N LEU A 9 -38.67 -51.06 -51.71
CA LEU A 9 -39.55 -49.90 -51.83
C LEU A 9 -38.79 -48.61 -51.45
N LEU A 10 -38.68 -47.68 -52.39
CA LEU A 10 -38.04 -46.38 -52.19
C LEU A 10 -38.95 -45.49 -51.33
N VAL A 11 -38.97 -45.73 -50.02
CA VAL A 11 -39.67 -44.89 -49.03
C VAL A 11 -39.09 -43.48 -49.12
N GLN A 12 -39.85 -42.55 -49.69
CA GLN A 12 -39.47 -41.14 -49.69
C GLN A 12 -39.41 -40.66 -48.23
N PRO A 13 -38.28 -40.13 -47.75
CA PRO A 13 -38.17 -39.65 -46.38
C PRO A 13 -39.14 -38.49 -46.14
N ASP A 14 -39.81 -38.52 -44.99
CA ASP A 14 -40.82 -37.55 -44.58
C ASP A 14 -40.29 -36.10 -44.75
N PRO A 15 -40.99 -35.23 -45.51
CA PRO A 15 -40.54 -33.86 -45.75
C PRO A 15 -40.37 -33.04 -44.47
N VAL A 16 -41.11 -33.35 -43.40
CA VAL A 16 -40.95 -32.71 -42.09
C VAL A 16 -39.61 -33.13 -41.45
N VAL A 17 -39.21 -34.39 -41.58
CA VAL A 17 -37.93 -34.90 -41.07
C VAL A 17 -36.76 -34.35 -41.89
N LEU A 18 -36.93 -34.19 -43.21
CA LEU A 18 -35.94 -33.54 -44.08
C LEU A 18 -35.71 -32.07 -43.68
N GLU A 19 -36.78 -31.29 -43.51
CA GLU A 19 -36.65 -29.89 -43.07
C GLU A 19 -36.16 -29.76 -41.63
N LEU A 20 -36.53 -30.66 -40.71
CA LEU A 20 -35.96 -30.66 -39.36
C LEU A 20 -34.47 -30.96 -39.35
N ASN A 21 -33.99 -31.90 -40.16
CA ASN A 21 -32.55 -32.16 -40.31
C ASN A 21 -31.83 -30.97 -40.96
N ARG A 22 -32.41 -30.39 -42.02
CA ARG A 22 -31.90 -29.18 -42.69
C ARG A 22 -31.77 -28.00 -41.72
N LEU A 23 -32.78 -27.76 -40.89
CA LEU A 23 -32.78 -26.74 -39.84
C LEU A 23 -31.77 -27.07 -38.74
N GLN A 24 -31.64 -28.34 -38.33
CA GLN A 24 -30.66 -28.74 -37.32
C GLN A 24 -29.22 -28.54 -37.82
N ASP A 25 -28.94 -28.82 -39.09
CA ASP A 25 -27.62 -28.60 -39.69
C ASP A 25 -27.33 -27.11 -39.95
N LEU A 26 -28.35 -26.31 -40.28
CA LEU A 26 -28.27 -24.84 -40.26
C LEU A 26 -27.94 -24.30 -38.86
N ILE A 27 -28.51 -24.88 -37.80
CA ILE A 27 -28.23 -24.52 -36.40
C ILE A 27 -26.82 -24.99 -35.97
N LYS A 28 -26.39 -26.20 -36.35
CA LYS A 28 -25.00 -26.65 -36.14
C LYS A 28 -24.02 -25.71 -36.85
N GLY A 29 -24.29 -25.35 -38.11
CA GLY A 29 -23.49 -24.43 -38.92
C GLY A 29 -23.41 -23.03 -38.32
N SER A 30 -24.52 -22.47 -37.86
CA SER A 30 -24.53 -21.15 -37.20
C SER A 30 -23.82 -21.17 -35.84
N VAL A 31 -23.98 -22.22 -35.04
CA VAL A 31 -23.24 -22.40 -33.77
C VAL A 31 -21.73 -22.57 -34.01
N ILE A 32 -21.32 -23.29 -35.06
CA ILE A 32 -19.90 -23.38 -35.47
C ILE A 32 -19.39 -22.01 -35.92
N SER A 33 -20.16 -21.27 -36.71
CA SER A 33 -19.82 -19.91 -37.16
C SER A 33 -19.65 -18.95 -35.97
N VAL A 34 -20.57 -18.95 -35.00
CA VAL A 34 -20.48 -18.15 -33.76
C VAL A 34 -19.28 -18.55 -32.90
N LYS A 35 -18.97 -19.85 -32.77
CA LYS A 35 -17.77 -20.32 -32.06
C LYS A 35 -16.48 -19.88 -32.76
N ASN A 36 -16.44 -19.92 -34.10
CA ASN A 36 -15.32 -19.42 -34.88
C ASN A 36 -15.16 -17.91 -34.74
N LEU A 37 -16.25 -17.14 -34.81
CA LEU A 37 -16.25 -15.69 -34.61
C LEU A 37 -15.78 -15.29 -33.20
N ALA A 38 -16.21 -16.03 -32.16
CA ALA A 38 -15.72 -15.86 -30.80
C ALA A 38 -14.22 -16.17 -30.67
N LYS A 39 -13.74 -17.25 -31.30
CA LYS A 39 -12.31 -17.60 -31.34
C LYS A 39 -11.48 -16.54 -32.07
N ILE A 40 -11.98 -16.01 -33.20
CA ILE A 40 -11.36 -14.88 -33.92
C ILE A 40 -11.27 -13.66 -33.00
N ASN A 41 -12.38 -13.26 -32.35
CA ASN A 41 -12.38 -12.11 -31.43
C ASN A 41 -11.39 -12.27 -30.25
N VAL A 42 -11.19 -13.49 -29.73
CA VAL A 42 -10.16 -13.76 -28.71
C VAL A 42 -8.76 -13.62 -29.30
N LEU A 43 -8.48 -14.21 -30.47
CA LEU A 43 -7.19 -14.10 -31.14
C LEU A 43 -6.85 -12.64 -31.51
N THR A 44 -7.81 -11.86 -32.00
CA THR A 44 -7.64 -10.42 -32.28
C THR A 44 -7.31 -9.64 -31.01
N ARG A 45 -7.95 -9.93 -29.87
CA ARG A 45 -7.61 -9.30 -28.58
C ARG A 45 -6.20 -9.63 -28.10
N VAL A 46 -5.77 -10.89 -28.24
CA VAL A 46 -4.40 -11.31 -27.90
C VAL A 46 -3.38 -10.61 -28.81
N LEU A 47 -3.63 -10.58 -30.12
CA LEU A 47 -2.75 -9.93 -31.09
C LEU A 47 -2.68 -8.40 -30.91
N VAL A 48 -3.78 -7.73 -30.55
CA VAL A 48 -3.77 -6.30 -30.18
C VAL A 48 -2.93 -6.09 -28.91
N ALA A 49 -3.14 -6.87 -27.85
CA ALA A 49 -2.36 -6.74 -26.62
C ALA A 49 -0.85 -7.05 -26.82
N GLU A 50 -0.51 -7.95 -27.74
CA GLU A 50 0.87 -8.23 -28.13
C GLU A 50 1.48 -7.08 -28.94
N LYS A 51 0.71 -6.45 -29.85
CA LYS A 51 1.14 -5.24 -30.59
C LYS A 51 1.27 -4.01 -29.70
N ASP A 52 0.41 -3.84 -28.70
CA ASP A 52 0.58 -2.81 -27.66
C ASP A 52 1.86 -3.05 -26.84
N ARG A 53 2.22 -4.32 -26.58
CA ARG A 53 3.47 -4.70 -25.91
C ARG A 53 4.70 -4.40 -26.77
N GLU A 54 4.68 -4.76 -28.05
CA GLU A 54 5.72 -4.40 -29.03
C GLU A 54 5.89 -2.88 -29.15
N LEU A 55 4.79 -2.13 -29.24
CA LEU A 55 4.78 -0.67 -29.27
C LEU A 55 5.40 -0.09 -28.00
N GLY A 56 5.12 -0.67 -26.83
CA GLY A 56 5.75 -0.31 -25.56
C GLY A 56 7.27 -0.51 -25.57
N PHE A 57 7.77 -1.62 -26.12
CA PHE A 57 9.21 -1.83 -26.30
C PHE A 57 9.83 -0.81 -27.26
N ALA A 58 9.25 -0.63 -28.45
CA ALA A 58 9.75 0.35 -29.43
C ALA A 58 9.77 1.78 -28.84
N GLN A 59 8.76 2.18 -28.07
CA GLN A 59 8.77 3.46 -27.36
C GLN A 59 9.85 3.55 -26.28
N SER A 60 10.18 2.45 -25.59
CA SER A 60 11.26 2.41 -24.59
C SER A 60 12.64 2.49 -25.26
N GLU A 61 12.82 1.82 -26.39
CA GLU A 61 14.04 1.84 -27.22
C GLU A 61 14.25 3.24 -27.82
N ILE A 62 13.21 3.86 -28.41
CA ILE A 62 13.27 5.24 -28.91
C ILE A 62 13.66 6.24 -27.79
N LYS A 63 13.19 6.02 -26.55
CA LYS A 63 13.61 6.86 -25.40
C LYS A 63 15.08 6.63 -25.02
N ALA A 64 15.54 5.37 -25.01
CA ALA A 64 16.94 5.04 -24.73
C ALA A 64 17.90 5.58 -25.82
N LEU A 65 17.53 5.44 -27.10
CA LEU A 65 18.29 5.99 -28.23
C LEU A 65 18.37 7.52 -28.14
N LYS A 66 17.26 8.23 -27.89
CA LYS A 66 17.27 9.68 -27.70
C LYS A 66 18.15 10.13 -26.53
N ALA A 67 18.16 9.38 -25.41
CA ALA A 67 19.04 9.67 -24.29
C ALA A 67 20.52 9.45 -24.65
N ALA A 68 20.83 8.40 -25.41
CA ALA A 68 22.18 8.14 -25.92
C ALA A 68 22.63 9.20 -26.95
N ASP A 69 21.72 9.69 -27.79
CA ASP A 69 22.02 10.74 -28.77
C ASP A 69 22.28 12.09 -28.08
N VAL A 70 21.53 12.46 -27.04
CA VAL A 70 21.83 13.65 -26.22
C VAL A 70 23.20 13.56 -25.54
N LEU A 71 23.67 12.37 -25.16
CA LEU A 71 25.03 12.17 -24.66
C LEU A 71 26.09 12.28 -25.75
N LYS A 72 25.81 11.83 -26.99
CA LYS A 72 26.68 12.06 -28.15
C LYS A 72 26.78 13.55 -28.46
N GLU A 73 25.64 14.26 -28.53
CA GLU A 73 25.55 15.70 -28.79
C GLU A 73 26.47 16.49 -27.85
N LYS A 74 26.38 16.24 -26.54
CA LYS A 74 27.27 16.84 -25.53
C LYS A 74 28.75 16.51 -25.76
N SER A 75 29.08 15.26 -26.09
CA SER A 75 30.47 14.89 -26.39
C SER A 75 31.01 15.53 -27.69
N LEU A 76 30.13 15.80 -28.67
CA LEU A 76 30.48 16.53 -29.89
C LEU A 76 30.65 18.03 -29.62
N GLU A 77 29.81 18.60 -28.75
CA GLU A 77 29.92 19.98 -28.27
C GLU A 77 31.22 20.19 -27.46
N GLU A 78 31.55 19.30 -26.52
CA GLU A 78 32.82 19.33 -25.77
C GLU A 78 34.04 19.22 -26.71
N MET A 79 33.99 18.34 -27.70
CA MET A 79 35.04 18.19 -28.72
C MET A 79 35.13 19.43 -29.64
N GLY A 80 34.00 20.00 -30.06
CA GLY A 80 33.97 21.24 -30.84
C GLY A 80 34.57 22.43 -30.08
N ASN A 81 34.21 22.59 -28.82
CA ASN A 81 34.82 23.54 -27.89
C ASN A 81 36.33 23.33 -27.71
N MET A 82 36.85 22.12 -27.88
CA MET A 82 38.29 21.84 -27.85
C MET A 82 38.96 22.13 -29.20
N VAL A 83 38.31 21.85 -30.33
CA VAL A 83 38.78 22.23 -31.67
C VAL A 83 38.90 23.75 -31.79
N GLU A 84 37.88 24.50 -31.38
CA GLU A 84 37.92 25.97 -31.42
C GLU A 84 39.07 26.54 -30.56
N LYS A 85 39.35 25.93 -29.40
CA LYS A 85 40.50 26.29 -28.55
C LYS A 85 41.86 25.94 -29.17
N LEU A 86 41.91 24.99 -30.11
CA LEU A 86 43.12 24.66 -30.86
C LEU A 86 43.27 25.59 -32.08
N ASP A 87 42.21 25.85 -32.83
CA ASP A 87 42.21 26.79 -33.96
C ASP A 87 42.58 28.21 -33.53
N ASN A 88 42.06 28.68 -32.39
CA ASN A 88 42.45 29.97 -31.81
C ASN A 88 43.92 29.99 -31.37
N LYS A 89 44.50 28.87 -30.92
CA LYS A 89 45.94 28.78 -30.63
C LYS A 89 46.77 28.82 -31.91
N ILE A 90 46.37 28.06 -32.93
CA ILE A 90 47.02 28.02 -34.25
C ILE A 90 47.05 29.43 -34.84
N ARG A 91 45.89 30.10 -34.93
CA ARG A 91 45.76 31.48 -35.43
C ARG A 91 46.63 32.48 -34.67
N ASN A 92 46.72 32.36 -33.34
CA ASN A 92 47.61 33.20 -32.53
C ASN A 92 49.09 32.93 -32.82
N THR A 93 49.49 31.67 -33.08
CA THR A 93 50.87 31.37 -33.50
C THR A 93 51.18 31.78 -34.93
N GLU A 94 50.20 31.73 -35.85
CA GLU A 94 50.33 32.22 -37.23
C GLU A 94 50.52 33.74 -37.26
N ASN A 95 49.66 34.49 -36.56
CA ASN A 95 49.80 35.94 -36.39
C ASN A 95 51.17 36.34 -35.80
N LEU A 96 51.67 35.58 -34.82
CA LEU A 96 52.99 35.81 -34.22
C LEU A 96 54.13 35.53 -35.21
N LEU A 97 54.03 34.47 -36.01
CA LEU A 97 55.00 34.14 -37.05
C LEU A 97 55.00 35.19 -38.18
N GLU A 98 53.82 35.69 -38.59
CA GLU A 98 53.71 36.75 -39.58
C GLU A 98 54.33 38.06 -39.06
N GLN A 99 54.03 38.47 -37.83
CA GLN A 99 54.68 39.63 -37.20
C GLN A 99 56.21 39.46 -37.17
N LYS A 100 56.72 38.28 -36.80
CA LYS A 100 58.17 38.02 -36.81
C LYS A 100 58.78 38.06 -38.21
N ASN A 101 58.04 37.66 -39.24
CA ASN A 101 58.46 37.78 -40.63
C ASN A 101 58.49 39.25 -41.10
N LEU A 102 57.55 40.08 -40.64
CA LEU A 102 57.58 41.53 -40.85
C LEU A 102 58.77 42.20 -40.12
N ASP A 103 59.02 41.83 -38.86
CA ASP A 103 60.20 42.29 -38.09
C ASP A 103 61.51 41.97 -38.83
N ILE A 104 61.65 40.73 -39.35
CA ILE A 104 62.82 40.29 -40.11
C ILE A 104 63.00 41.11 -41.41
N LYS A 105 61.91 41.37 -42.15
CA LYS A 105 61.95 42.21 -43.36
C LYS A 105 62.39 43.64 -43.03
N LYS A 106 61.90 44.22 -41.92
CA LYS A 106 62.28 45.55 -41.44
C LYS A 106 63.76 45.61 -41.04
N LEU A 107 64.23 44.64 -40.24
CA LEU A 107 65.65 44.53 -39.87
C LEU A 107 66.55 44.34 -41.10
N ALA A 108 66.07 43.66 -42.15
CA ALA A 108 66.82 43.49 -43.40
C ALA A 108 66.91 44.78 -44.23
N THR A 109 65.91 45.67 -44.21
CA THR A 109 66.00 47.00 -44.84
C THR A 109 66.82 47.97 -43.99
N GLU A 110 66.66 47.96 -42.67
CA GLU A 110 67.48 48.74 -41.73
C GLU A 110 68.97 48.37 -41.85
N LYS A 111 69.32 47.08 -41.92
CA LYS A 111 70.71 46.63 -42.14
C LYS A 111 71.29 47.14 -43.46
N LYS A 112 70.50 47.18 -44.54
CA LYS A 112 70.93 47.77 -45.84
C LYS A 112 71.15 49.28 -45.72
N GLY A 113 70.25 49.99 -45.03
CA GLY A 113 70.39 51.42 -44.76
C GLY A 113 71.62 51.74 -43.90
N ALA A 114 71.87 50.96 -42.85
CA ALA A 114 73.04 51.10 -41.98
C ALA A 114 74.36 50.87 -42.73
N LEU A 115 74.43 49.86 -43.60
CA LEU A 115 75.61 49.62 -44.45
C LEU A 115 75.82 50.77 -45.46
N ALA A 116 74.76 51.29 -46.08
CA ALA A 116 74.86 52.46 -46.96
C ALA A 116 75.33 53.73 -46.21
N ALA A 117 74.79 53.95 -45.01
CA ALA A 117 75.21 55.05 -44.12
C ALA A 117 76.66 54.90 -43.65
N GLN A 118 77.12 53.66 -43.35
CA GLN A 118 78.51 53.37 -43.04
C GLN A 118 79.45 53.77 -44.19
N PHE A 119 79.17 53.31 -45.42
CA PHE A 119 79.98 53.70 -46.59
C PHE A 119 79.95 55.21 -46.85
N ALA A 120 78.80 55.88 -46.65
CA ALA A 120 78.69 57.33 -46.79
C ALA A 120 79.49 58.10 -45.72
N ALA A 121 79.48 57.64 -44.46
CA ALA A 121 80.29 58.20 -43.38
C ALA A 121 81.79 57.98 -43.61
N GLU A 122 82.18 56.78 -44.07
CA GLU A 122 83.57 56.43 -44.40
C GLU A 122 84.10 57.22 -45.61
N ALA A 123 83.24 57.53 -46.58
CA ALA A 123 83.56 58.44 -47.68
C ALA A 123 83.64 59.90 -47.21
N THR A 124 82.83 60.31 -46.23
CA THR A 124 82.84 61.67 -45.67
C THR A 124 84.09 61.90 -44.80
N LEU A 125 84.50 60.93 -43.97
CA LEU A 125 85.75 60.97 -43.22
C LEU A 125 86.97 61.14 -44.14
N ARG A 126 87.01 60.44 -45.28
CA ARG A 126 88.06 60.62 -46.30
C ARG A 126 88.10 62.04 -46.89
N ARG A 127 86.97 62.75 -46.98
CA ARG A 127 86.93 64.17 -47.40
C ARG A 127 87.34 65.11 -46.28
N VAL A 128 86.85 64.89 -45.06
CA VAL A 128 87.18 65.73 -43.89
C VAL A 128 88.69 65.68 -43.60
N HIS A 129 89.31 64.50 -43.65
CA HIS A 129 90.76 64.37 -43.50
C HIS A 129 91.57 64.94 -44.68
N ALA A 130 90.96 65.16 -45.85
CA ALA A 130 91.60 65.86 -46.98
C ALA A 130 91.48 67.39 -46.85
N ASN A 131 90.37 67.87 -46.28
CA ASN A 131 90.10 69.29 -46.03
C ASN A 131 90.65 69.78 -44.68
N GLN A 132 91.35 68.94 -43.91
CA GLN A 132 91.85 69.27 -42.56
C GLN A 132 93.17 70.07 -42.58
N LYS A 133 93.25 71.03 -43.50
CA LYS A 133 94.25 72.10 -43.52
C LYS A 133 93.54 73.42 -43.68
N ASP A 134 93.88 74.34 -42.79
CA ASP A 134 93.59 75.77 -42.84
C ASP A 134 92.10 76.14 -42.78
N ASP A 135 91.60 76.46 -41.57
CA ASP A 135 90.60 77.52 -41.37
C ASP A 135 90.52 77.96 -39.89
N ASP A 136 90.67 79.27 -39.64
CA ASP A 136 90.48 79.88 -38.32
C ASP A 136 88.99 80.10 -38.05
N SER A 137 88.44 79.45 -37.03
CA SER A 137 87.00 79.47 -36.74
C SER A 137 86.64 80.26 -35.47
N VAL A 138 85.40 80.80 -35.47
CA VAL A 138 84.83 81.62 -34.38
C VAL A 138 84.96 80.89 -33.02
N PRO A 139 85.33 81.58 -31.92
CA PRO A 139 85.47 80.97 -30.60
C PRO A 139 84.25 80.14 -30.18
N ILE A 140 84.44 78.82 -30.23
CA ILE A 140 83.35 77.82 -30.23
C ILE A 140 82.56 77.88 -28.91
N ASP A 141 83.21 78.26 -27.82
CA ASP A 141 82.65 78.45 -26.47
C ASP A 141 81.40 79.34 -26.45
N SER A 142 81.34 80.37 -27.31
CA SER A 142 80.19 81.28 -27.42
C SER A 142 78.92 80.59 -27.96
N ILE A 143 79.10 79.51 -28.72
CA ILE A 143 78.01 78.68 -29.27
C ILE A 143 77.73 77.48 -28.36
N ILE A 144 78.75 76.97 -27.67
CA ILE A 144 78.66 75.85 -26.72
C ILE A 144 77.89 76.24 -25.45
N ALA A 145 78.17 77.39 -24.83
CA ALA A 145 77.66 77.71 -23.49
C ALA A 145 76.12 77.70 -23.33
N PRO A 146 75.31 78.18 -24.31
CA PRO A 146 73.85 78.04 -24.25
C PRO A 146 73.40 76.57 -24.33
N LEU A 147 74.00 75.78 -25.22
CA LEU A 147 73.71 74.35 -25.37
C LEU A 147 74.08 73.57 -24.11
N GLU A 148 75.17 73.94 -23.42
CA GLU A 148 75.50 73.36 -22.12
C GLU A 148 74.51 73.72 -21.01
N ALA A 149 73.85 74.89 -21.07
CA ALA A 149 72.79 75.25 -20.14
C ALA A 149 71.52 74.41 -20.40
N GLU A 150 71.15 74.24 -21.66
CA GLU A 150 70.01 73.41 -22.10
C GLU A 150 70.23 71.91 -21.79
N ILE A 151 71.44 71.40 -22.03
CA ILE A 151 71.85 70.04 -21.62
C ILE A 151 71.79 69.88 -20.09
N ARG A 152 72.10 70.91 -19.30
CA ARG A 152 71.96 70.88 -17.82
C ARG A 152 70.48 70.89 -17.39
N MET A 153 69.63 71.68 -18.05
CA MET A 153 68.18 71.68 -17.84
C MET A 153 67.59 70.29 -18.09
N HIS A 154 67.84 69.69 -19.25
CA HIS A 154 67.32 68.35 -19.58
C HIS A 154 67.89 67.25 -18.68
N LYS A 155 69.14 67.36 -18.21
CA LYS A 155 69.68 66.44 -17.18
C LYS A 155 68.90 66.51 -15.87
N GLN A 156 68.50 67.72 -15.44
CA GLN A 156 67.68 67.91 -14.23
C GLN A 156 66.24 67.41 -14.43
N GLU A 157 65.64 67.68 -15.59
CA GLU A 157 64.32 67.16 -16.00
C GLU A 157 64.29 65.63 -15.99
N ILE A 158 65.30 64.99 -16.60
CA ILE A 158 65.48 63.53 -16.59
C ILE A 158 65.62 63.00 -15.16
N ALA A 159 66.31 63.71 -14.25
CA ALA A 159 66.45 63.30 -12.86
C ALA A 159 65.12 63.35 -12.08
N VAL A 160 64.27 64.36 -12.33
CA VAL A 160 62.92 64.44 -11.76
C VAL A 160 62.04 63.30 -12.30
N LEU A 161 61.98 63.13 -13.63
CA LEU A 161 61.22 62.05 -14.28
C LEU A 161 61.67 60.65 -13.83
N GLN A 162 62.95 60.46 -13.48
CA GLN A 162 63.45 59.21 -12.90
C GLN A 162 62.93 58.96 -11.49
N GLU A 163 62.76 59.97 -10.64
CA GLU A 163 62.16 59.77 -9.30
C GLU A 163 60.64 59.62 -9.39
N ASP A 164 59.96 60.34 -10.29
CA ASP A 164 58.52 60.13 -10.55
C ASP A 164 58.23 58.72 -11.09
N LYS A 165 59.11 58.18 -11.94
CA LYS A 165 59.05 56.76 -12.32
C LYS A 165 59.16 55.85 -11.09
N LYS A 166 60.08 56.14 -10.15
CA LYS A 166 60.24 55.36 -8.92
C LYS A 166 59.03 55.50 -7.97
N THR A 167 58.40 56.67 -7.83
CA THR A 167 57.19 56.83 -7.02
C THR A 167 56.00 56.09 -7.63
N LEU A 168 55.84 56.15 -8.96
CA LEU A 168 54.87 55.34 -9.70
C LEU A 168 55.12 53.83 -9.50
N GLU A 169 56.34 53.33 -9.63
CA GLU A 169 56.67 51.91 -9.39
C GLU A 169 56.36 51.46 -7.95
N ARG A 170 56.66 52.30 -6.94
CA ARG A 170 56.31 52.02 -5.53
C ARG A 170 54.79 51.94 -5.34
N HIS A 171 54.05 52.89 -5.94
CA HIS A 171 52.59 52.96 -5.86
C HIS A 171 51.90 51.80 -6.60
N THR A 172 52.40 51.37 -7.76
CA THR A 172 51.94 50.18 -8.46
C THR A 172 52.13 48.92 -7.61
N LYS A 173 53.32 48.70 -7.04
CA LYS A 173 53.59 47.56 -6.14
C LYS A 173 52.69 47.56 -4.89
N SER A 174 52.39 48.74 -4.35
CA SER A 174 51.44 48.89 -3.24
C SER A 174 50.01 48.49 -3.64
N LYS A 175 49.56 48.86 -4.85
CA LYS A 175 48.26 48.45 -5.40
C LYS A 175 48.20 46.95 -5.72
N GLU A 176 49.26 46.37 -6.28
CA GLU A 176 49.38 44.93 -6.52
C GLU A 176 49.27 44.14 -5.21
N ALA A 177 49.98 44.56 -4.15
CA ALA A 177 49.87 43.95 -2.83
C ALA A 177 48.46 44.07 -2.22
N ALA A 178 47.80 45.24 -2.36
CA ALA A 178 46.43 45.43 -1.89
C ALA A 178 45.41 44.56 -2.66
N LEU A 179 45.60 44.37 -3.97
CA LEU A 179 44.77 43.49 -4.79
C LEU A 179 44.94 42.02 -4.39
N LEU A 180 46.17 41.55 -4.14
CA LEU A 180 46.43 40.19 -3.67
C LEU A 180 45.81 39.91 -2.30
N GLU A 181 45.83 40.86 -1.37
CA GLU A 181 45.17 40.72 -0.08
C GLU A 181 43.64 40.74 -0.21
N ALA A 182 43.08 41.60 -1.05
CA ALA A 182 41.65 41.59 -1.37
C ALA A 182 41.21 40.26 -2.00
N GLU A 183 42.03 39.67 -2.88
CA GLU A 183 41.79 38.36 -3.48
C GLU A 183 41.87 37.23 -2.42
N ARG A 184 42.79 37.31 -1.46
CA ARG A 184 42.88 36.38 -0.31
C ARG A 184 41.63 36.45 0.56
N ILE A 185 41.14 37.66 0.85
CA ILE A 185 39.90 37.89 1.60
C ILE A 185 38.69 37.32 0.84
N LEU A 186 38.60 37.54 -0.48
CA LEU A 186 37.54 37.01 -1.34
C LEU A 186 37.51 35.47 -1.36
N ARG A 187 38.67 34.81 -1.55
CA ARG A 187 38.77 33.33 -1.47
C ARG A 187 38.26 32.81 -0.13
N SER A 188 38.68 33.43 0.97
CA SER A 188 38.27 33.05 2.32
C SER A 188 36.78 33.33 2.61
N ALA A 189 36.20 34.34 1.97
CA ALA A 189 34.75 34.61 2.04
C ALA A 189 33.93 33.58 1.26
N LEU A 190 34.40 33.18 0.07
CA LEU A 190 33.79 32.14 -0.76
C LEU A 190 33.81 30.77 -0.04
N GLU A 191 34.95 30.40 0.55
CA GLU A 191 35.09 29.18 1.37
C GLU A 191 34.08 29.15 2.53
N ARG A 192 33.93 30.26 3.26
CA ARG A 192 32.90 30.39 4.31
C ARG A 192 31.47 30.28 3.76
N ALA A 193 31.20 30.80 2.57
CA ALA A 193 29.87 30.72 1.95
C ALA A 193 29.50 29.27 1.62
N LEU A 194 30.42 28.49 1.03
CA LEU A 194 30.23 27.07 0.73
C LEU A 194 29.99 26.23 2.00
N ILE A 195 30.72 26.51 3.09
CA ILE A 195 30.50 25.84 4.38
C ILE A 195 29.11 26.16 4.94
N VAL A 196 28.62 27.40 4.79
CA VAL A 196 27.27 27.79 5.22
C VAL A 196 26.20 27.10 4.37
N GLU A 197 26.39 26.97 3.05
CA GLU A 197 25.48 26.26 2.15
C GLU A 197 25.36 24.77 2.50
N GLU A 198 26.49 24.09 2.72
CA GLU A 198 26.51 22.68 3.14
C GLU A 198 25.81 22.48 4.50
N VAL A 199 26.08 23.34 5.48
CA VAL A 199 25.39 23.30 6.79
C VAL A 199 23.89 23.58 6.65
N GLN A 200 23.47 24.45 5.72
CA GLN A 200 22.06 24.66 5.42
C GLN A 200 21.41 23.42 4.79
N ASN A 201 22.09 22.74 3.85
CA ASN A 201 21.61 21.49 3.26
C ASN A 201 21.45 20.39 4.34
N GLN A 202 22.47 20.19 5.17
CA GLN A 202 22.41 19.24 6.30
C GLN A 202 21.27 19.58 7.26
N ASN A 203 21.04 20.86 7.58
CA ASN A 203 19.92 21.30 8.42
C ASN A 203 18.55 20.98 7.76
N LEU A 204 18.39 21.22 6.46
CA LEU A 204 17.19 20.84 5.71
C LEU A 204 16.96 19.32 5.70
N GLN A 205 18.02 18.51 5.59
CA GLN A 205 17.94 17.05 5.69
C GLN A 205 17.52 16.60 7.10
N LEU A 206 18.08 17.21 8.16
CA LEU A 206 17.69 16.97 9.55
C LEU A 206 16.23 17.37 9.81
N GLN A 207 15.75 18.49 9.27
CA GLN A 207 14.34 18.91 9.36
C GLN A 207 13.38 17.99 8.58
N ARG A 208 13.82 17.38 7.47
CA ARG A 208 13.06 16.31 6.79
C ARG A 208 12.98 15.07 7.70
N ARG A 209 14.12 14.62 8.27
CA ARG A 209 14.20 13.45 9.15
C ARG A 209 13.40 13.62 10.45
N TYR A 210 13.47 14.79 11.08
CA TYR A 210 12.68 15.12 12.28
C TYR A 210 11.17 15.03 12.02
N ARG A 211 10.69 15.56 10.88
CA ARG A 211 9.27 15.44 10.48
C ARG A 211 8.86 13.98 10.29
N TYR A 212 9.67 13.15 9.64
CA TYR A 212 9.38 11.72 9.52
C TYR A 212 9.28 11.02 10.88
N MET A 213 10.21 11.27 11.81
CA MET A 213 10.14 10.69 13.16
C MET A 213 8.94 11.22 13.98
N GLN A 214 8.54 12.48 13.78
CA GLN A 214 7.35 13.05 14.40
C GLN A 214 6.05 12.43 13.85
N GLU A 215 6.00 12.16 12.55
CA GLU A 215 4.87 11.45 11.91
C GLU A 215 4.82 9.97 12.30
N GLU A 216 5.96 9.30 12.41
CA GLU A 216 6.09 7.92 12.90
C GLU A 216 5.60 7.80 14.34
N ASN A 217 6.08 8.65 15.26
CA ASN A 217 5.58 8.71 16.64
C ASN A 217 4.06 8.92 16.69
N LYS A 218 3.52 9.83 15.87
CA LYS A 218 2.07 10.10 15.76
C LYS A 218 1.25 8.93 15.19
N ILE A 219 1.89 7.97 14.51
CA ILE A 219 1.28 6.70 14.11
C ILE A 219 1.37 5.70 15.26
N LEU A 220 2.55 5.55 15.88
CA LEU A 220 2.78 4.67 17.02
C LEU A 220 1.86 4.98 18.21
N GLU A 221 1.66 6.27 18.53
CA GLU A 221 0.70 6.73 19.56
C GLU A 221 -0.73 6.25 19.29
N LYS A 222 -1.19 6.33 18.03
CA LYS A 222 -2.53 5.87 17.63
C LYS A 222 -2.66 4.35 17.74
N THR A 223 -1.66 3.61 17.26
CA THR A 223 -1.62 2.15 17.37
C THR A 223 -1.55 1.72 18.83
N ASN A 224 -0.78 2.40 19.68
CA ASN A 224 -0.70 2.11 21.10
C ASN A 224 -2.04 2.39 21.80
N ARG A 225 -2.67 3.54 21.53
CA ARG A 225 -4.02 3.86 22.06
C ARG A 225 -5.06 2.84 21.63
N GLN A 226 -4.99 2.34 20.39
CA GLN A 226 -5.89 1.27 19.92
C GLN A 226 -5.66 -0.05 20.67
N LYS A 227 -4.39 -0.43 20.93
CA LYS A 227 -4.06 -1.62 21.72
C LYS A 227 -4.50 -1.49 23.19
N VAL A 228 -4.38 -0.30 23.79
CA VAL A 228 -4.92 -0.05 25.14
C VAL A 228 -6.43 -0.25 25.18
N LEU A 229 -7.18 0.30 24.21
CA LEU A 229 -8.63 0.09 24.07
C LEU A 229 -9.04 -1.38 23.81
N GLU A 230 -8.13 -2.22 23.34
CA GLU A 230 -8.33 -3.65 23.15
C GLU A 230 -8.04 -4.42 24.45
N VAL A 231 -6.95 -4.09 25.15
CA VAL A 231 -6.62 -4.63 26.49
C VAL A 231 -7.69 -4.26 27.52
N GLU A 232 -8.25 -3.05 27.47
CA GLU A 232 -9.36 -2.62 28.33
C GLU A 232 -10.60 -3.52 28.13
N LYS A 233 -11.01 -3.76 26.87
CA LYS A 233 -12.12 -4.67 26.56
C LYS A 233 -11.86 -6.10 27.01
N LEU A 234 -10.65 -6.62 26.79
CA LEU A 234 -10.27 -7.96 27.25
C LEU A 234 -10.33 -8.04 28.78
N SER A 235 -9.89 -6.99 29.47
CA SER A 235 -9.97 -6.87 30.93
C SER A 235 -11.42 -6.83 31.43
N ASP A 236 -12.34 -6.18 30.70
CA ASP A 236 -13.76 -6.21 31.04
C ASP A 236 -14.39 -7.59 30.80
N THR A 237 -14.07 -8.27 29.68
CA THR A 237 -14.54 -9.66 29.46
C THR A 237 -13.98 -10.66 30.48
N ILE A 238 -12.80 -10.39 31.06
CA ILE A 238 -12.25 -11.20 32.16
C ILE A 238 -13.10 -11.02 33.42
N LYS A 239 -13.51 -9.78 33.77
CA LYS A 239 -14.41 -9.53 34.91
C LYS A 239 -15.77 -10.21 34.72
N GLU A 240 -16.36 -10.12 33.52
CA GLU A 240 -17.62 -10.80 33.19
C GLU A 240 -17.51 -12.33 33.39
N LEU A 241 -16.37 -12.92 33.01
CA LEU A 241 -16.09 -14.34 33.22
C LEU A 241 -15.83 -14.68 34.70
N GLU A 242 -15.14 -13.82 35.46
CA GLU A 242 -14.93 -13.97 36.90
C GLU A 242 -16.27 -13.92 37.66
N GLU A 243 -17.15 -12.97 37.35
CA GLU A 243 -18.51 -12.89 37.89
C GLU A 243 -19.34 -14.13 37.52
N ALA A 244 -19.25 -14.61 36.27
CA ALA A 244 -19.91 -15.84 35.83
C ALA A 244 -19.38 -17.09 36.54
N ILE A 245 -18.08 -17.16 36.85
CA ILE A 245 -17.47 -18.25 37.64
C ILE A 245 -17.94 -18.19 39.09
N LEU A 246 -18.03 -17.01 39.70
CA LEU A 246 -18.56 -16.83 41.06
C LEU A 246 -20.05 -17.23 41.14
N ALA A 247 -20.87 -16.83 40.16
CA ALA A 247 -22.25 -17.26 40.02
C ALA A 247 -22.38 -18.78 39.79
N GLY A 248 -21.51 -19.37 38.97
CA GLY A 248 -21.40 -20.82 38.77
C GLY A 248 -21.05 -21.56 40.07
N GLY A 249 -20.16 -20.99 40.89
CA GLY A 249 -19.79 -21.52 42.21
C GLY A 249 -20.94 -21.51 43.21
N THR A 250 -21.75 -20.45 43.28
CA THR A 250 -22.93 -20.42 44.15
C THR A 250 -24.02 -21.39 43.68
N ALA A 251 -24.24 -21.51 42.37
CA ALA A 251 -25.16 -22.50 41.79
C ALA A 251 -24.69 -23.95 42.07
N ALA A 252 -23.40 -24.24 41.92
CA ALA A 252 -22.82 -25.55 42.22
C ALA A 252 -22.95 -25.93 43.71
N ASN A 253 -22.77 -24.97 44.61
CA ASN A 253 -23.01 -25.16 46.04
C ASN A 253 -24.49 -25.48 46.33
N ALA A 254 -25.43 -24.72 45.76
CA ALA A 254 -26.86 -25.00 45.89
C ALA A 254 -27.24 -26.41 45.37
N ILE A 255 -26.68 -26.85 44.24
CA ILE A 255 -26.85 -28.22 43.72
C ILE A 255 -26.31 -29.25 44.72
N ARG A 256 -25.17 -28.97 45.39
CA ARG A 256 -24.59 -29.86 46.41
C ARG A 256 -25.48 -29.96 47.65
N ASP A 257 -26.06 -28.86 48.11
CA ASP A 257 -27.00 -28.83 49.23
C ASP A 257 -28.33 -29.52 48.89
N PHE A 258 -28.90 -29.31 47.70
CA PHE A 258 -30.06 -30.07 47.23
C PHE A 258 -29.76 -31.56 47.13
N ARG A 259 -28.58 -31.95 46.62
CA ARG A 259 -28.15 -33.36 46.57
C ARG A 259 -28.06 -33.96 47.98
N ARG A 260 -27.52 -33.25 48.96
CA ARG A 260 -27.51 -33.69 50.36
C ARG A 260 -28.94 -33.87 50.89
N ARG A 261 -29.82 -32.87 50.70
CA ARG A 261 -31.21 -32.96 51.20
C ARG A 261 -32.01 -34.07 50.51
N ILE A 262 -31.76 -34.37 49.24
CA ILE A 262 -32.33 -35.54 48.55
C ILE A 262 -31.84 -36.85 49.16
N SER A 263 -30.56 -36.95 49.53
CA SER A 263 -30.01 -38.13 50.23
C SER A 263 -30.64 -38.32 51.61
N GLU A 264 -30.73 -37.25 52.41
CA GLU A 264 -31.43 -37.22 53.72
C GLU A 264 -32.89 -37.71 53.56
N LEU A 265 -33.66 -37.11 52.65
CA LEU A 265 -35.04 -37.50 52.34
C LEU A 265 -35.16 -38.95 51.83
N GLN A 266 -34.15 -39.48 51.14
CA GLN A 266 -34.13 -40.87 50.71
C GLN A 266 -33.82 -41.83 51.86
N GLU A 267 -33.09 -41.40 52.90
CA GLU A 267 -32.88 -42.17 54.13
C GLU A 267 -34.12 -42.13 55.04
N GLU A 268 -34.74 -40.95 55.21
CA GLU A 268 -36.06 -40.77 55.84
C GLU A 268 -37.13 -41.64 55.15
N LYS A 269 -37.15 -41.67 53.82
CA LYS A 269 -38.03 -42.57 53.06
C LYS A 269 -37.76 -44.04 53.39
N ARG A 270 -36.50 -44.48 53.41
CA ARG A 270 -36.14 -45.87 53.72
C ARG A 270 -36.49 -46.26 55.17
N THR A 271 -36.46 -45.34 56.15
CA THR A 271 -36.92 -45.66 57.52
C THR A 271 -38.44 -45.79 57.56
N LEU A 272 -39.16 -44.84 56.95
CA LEU A 272 -40.62 -44.89 56.83
C LEU A 272 -41.14 -46.11 56.06
N GLU A 273 -40.45 -46.56 55.00
CA GLU A 273 -40.80 -47.79 54.27
C GLU A 273 -40.67 -49.05 55.15
N ARG A 274 -39.63 -49.11 56.01
CA ARG A 274 -39.46 -50.20 56.98
C ARG A 274 -40.51 -50.12 58.10
N GLU A 275 -40.92 -48.92 58.50
CA GLU A 275 -41.97 -48.70 59.50
C GLU A 275 -43.35 -49.07 58.97
N LEU A 276 -43.67 -48.67 57.74
CA LEU A 276 -44.87 -49.07 57.02
C LEU A 276 -44.93 -50.60 56.86
N ALA A 277 -43.80 -51.25 56.55
CA ALA A 277 -43.74 -52.71 56.49
C ALA A 277 -44.00 -53.36 57.87
N ARG A 278 -43.40 -52.85 58.96
CA ARG A 278 -43.68 -53.31 60.33
C ARG A 278 -45.15 -53.11 60.70
N ALA A 279 -45.69 -51.93 60.43
CA ALA A 279 -47.08 -51.56 60.71
C ALA A 279 -48.06 -52.45 59.94
N ASN A 280 -47.80 -52.71 58.66
CA ASN A 280 -48.59 -53.62 57.83
C ASN A 280 -48.53 -55.06 58.36
N VAL A 281 -47.37 -55.56 58.79
CA VAL A 281 -47.27 -56.88 59.45
C VAL A 281 -48.08 -56.92 60.75
N SER A 282 -48.04 -55.88 61.59
CA SER A 282 -48.89 -55.83 62.79
C SER A 282 -50.38 -55.73 62.46
N ALA A 283 -50.77 -54.96 61.45
CA ALA A 283 -52.15 -54.81 61.01
C ALA A 283 -52.70 -56.13 60.45
N ASN A 284 -51.92 -56.86 59.65
CA ASN A 284 -52.30 -58.19 59.15
C ASN A 284 -52.39 -59.23 60.27
N ARG A 285 -51.52 -59.16 61.28
CA ARG A 285 -51.65 -59.99 62.50
C ARG A 285 -52.95 -59.70 63.25
N VAL A 286 -53.27 -58.43 63.50
CA VAL A 286 -54.53 -58.02 64.17
C VAL A 286 -55.75 -58.38 63.33
N ALA A 287 -55.71 -58.20 62.01
CA ALA A 287 -56.78 -58.62 61.11
C ALA A 287 -56.99 -60.14 61.15
N THR A 288 -55.92 -60.92 61.33
CA THR A 288 -55.98 -62.39 61.46
C THR A 288 -56.52 -62.81 62.83
N THR A 289 -56.14 -62.15 63.94
CA THR A 289 -56.74 -62.46 65.25
C THR A 289 -58.21 -62.08 65.29
N VAL A 290 -58.58 -60.87 64.83
CA VAL A 290 -59.98 -60.43 64.74
C VAL A 290 -60.81 -61.34 63.82
N ALA A 291 -60.25 -61.85 62.71
CA ALA A 291 -60.95 -62.80 61.85
C ALA A 291 -61.14 -64.19 62.49
N ASN A 292 -60.23 -64.63 63.36
CA ASN A 292 -60.35 -65.87 64.14
C ASN A 292 -61.28 -65.72 65.37
N GLU A 293 -61.36 -64.51 65.92
CA GLU A 293 -62.28 -64.11 66.99
C GLU A 293 -63.70 -63.84 66.46
N TRP A 294 -63.85 -63.58 65.16
CA TRP A 294 -65.15 -63.41 64.48
C TRP A 294 -65.92 -64.73 64.37
N LYS A 295 -66.72 -64.98 65.41
CA LYS A 295 -67.57 -66.15 65.56
C LYS A 295 -69.05 -65.79 65.57
N ASP A 296 -69.91 -66.75 65.28
CA ASP A 296 -71.36 -66.65 65.44
C ASP A 296 -71.79 -66.72 66.92
N GLU A 297 -73.08 -66.55 67.18
CA GLU A 297 -73.70 -66.68 68.53
C GLU A 297 -73.54 -68.08 69.16
N LYS A 298 -72.88 -69.03 68.48
CA LYS A 298 -72.63 -70.40 68.90
C LYS A 298 -71.13 -70.73 68.94
N ASP A 299 -70.30 -69.69 69.01
CA ASP A 299 -68.84 -69.72 69.12
C ASP A 299 -68.12 -70.40 67.92
N LYS A 300 -68.74 -70.41 66.74
CA LYS A 300 -68.16 -70.98 65.50
C LYS A 300 -67.71 -69.89 64.54
N VAL A 301 -66.51 -70.02 63.99
CA VAL A 301 -66.00 -69.12 62.95
C VAL A 301 -66.92 -69.15 61.73
N MET A 302 -67.38 -67.98 61.28
CA MET A 302 -68.34 -67.86 60.18
C MET A 302 -67.75 -68.45 58.87
N PRO A 303 -68.42 -69.44 58.23
CA PRO A 303 -67.97 -70.01 56.95
C PRO A 303 -67.77 -68.94 55.87
N VAL A 304 -66.60 -68.96 55.21
CA VAL A 304 -66.20 -67.98 54.17
C VAL A 304 -67.27 -67.78 53.09
N LYS A 305 -68.00 -68.85 52.71
CA LYS A 305 -69.10 -68.76 51.73
C LYS A 305 -70.28 -67.94 52.25
N GLN A 306 -70.65 -68.07 53.52
CA GLN A 306 -71.72 -67.28 54.14
C GLN A 306 -71.29 -65.82 54.27
N TRP A 307 -70.06 -65.57 54.74
CA TRP A 307 -69.51 -64.20 54.84
C TRP A 307 -69.47 -63.47 53.49
N LEU A 308 -69.11 -64.15 52.40
CA LEU A 308 -69.15 -63.57 51.05
C LEU A 308 -70.58 -63.26 50.58
N GLU A 309 -71.56 -64.11 50.90
CA GLU A 309 -72.96 -63.89 50.56
C GLU A 309 -73.59 -62.76 51.39
N GLU A 310 -73.29 -62.68 52.69
CA GLU A 310 -73.70 -61.57 53.57
C GLU A 310 -73.05 -60.24 53.15
N ARG A 311 -71.75 -60.23 52.87
CA ARG A 311 -71.05 -59.05 52.33
C ARG A 311 -71.67 -58.59 51.01
N ARG A 312 -72.05 -59.53 50.14
CA ARG A 312 -72.77 -59.24 48.88
C ARG A 312 -74.17 -58.67 49.13
N LEU A 313 -74.92 -59.22 50.08
CA LEU A 313 -76.23 -58.71 50.49
C LEU A 313 -76.14 -57.29 51.06
N LEU A 314 -75.21 -57.04 51.99
CA LEU A 314 -74.97 -55.71 52.57
C LEU A 314 -74.51 -54.69 51.52
N GLN A 315 -73.70 -55.10 50.54
CA GLN A 315 -73.28 -54.25 49.43
C GLN A 315 -74.44 -53.92 48.47
N ALA A 316 -75.33 -54.88 48.22
CA ALA A 316 -76.56 -54.68 47.44
C ALA A 316 -77.60 -53.81 48.19
N GLU A 317 -77.75 -54.00 49.50
CA GLU A 317 -78.59 -53.17 50.38
C GLU A 317 -78.08 -51.73 50.41
N MET A 318 -76.76 -51.51 50.58
CA MET A 318 -76.15 -50.18 50.47
C MET A 318 -76.47 -49.52 49.12
N GLN A 319 -76.42 -50.27 48.02
CA GLN A 319 -76.76 -49.72 46.72
C GLN A 319 -78.25 -49.40 46.61
N ARG A 320 -79.14 -50.29 47.08
CA ARG A 320 -80.59 -50.05 47.18
C ARG A 320 -80.91 -48.80 47.99
N LEU A 321 -80.18 -48.54 49.07
CA LEU A 321 -80.32 -47.34 49.89
C LEU A 321 -79.84 -46.07 49.15
N ARG A 322 -78.71 -46.14 48.41
CA ARG A 322 -78.28 -45.02 47.53
C ARG A 322 -79.32 -44.74 46.45
N ASP A 323 -79.83 -45.77 45.77
CA ASP A 323 -80.82 -45.61 44.71
C ASP A 323 -82.10 -44.98 45.27
N LYS A 324 -82.59 -45.46 46.41
CA LYS A 324 -83.74 -44.91 47.15
C LYS A 324 -83.51 -43.46 47.59
N LEU A 325 -82.29 -43.10 48.00
CA LEU A 325 -81.92 -41.71 48.30
C LEU A 325 -82.01 -40.83 47.04
N THR A 326 -81.47 -41.26 45.89
CA THR A 326 -81.59 -40.48 44.64
C THR A 326 -83.04 -40.35 44.14
N ILE A 327 -83.93 -41.30 44.47
CA ILE A 327 -85.38 -41.17 44.22
C ILE A 327 -85.97 -40.11 45.15
N SER A 328 -85.68 -40.18 46.45
CA SER A 328 -86.13 -39.19 47.44
C SER A 328 -85.68 -37.77 47.08
N GLU A 329 -84.43 -37.57 46.68
CA GLU A 329 -83.92 -36.29 46.19
C GLU A 329 -84.67 -35.75 44.97
N ARG A 330 -84.98 -36.61 43.99
CA ARG A 330 -85.75 -36.20 42.79
C ARG A 330 -87.18 -35.82 43.18
N THR A 331 -87.81 -36.58 44.07
CA THR A 331 -89.14 -36.26 44.61
C THR A 331 -89.11 -34.91 45.33
N ALA A 332 -88.18 -34.69 46.26
CA ALA A 332 -88.05 -33.44 47.00
C ALA A 332 -87.76 -32.23 46.07
N LYS A 333 -86.93 -32.41 45.03
CA LYS A 333 -86.70 -31.37 44.00
C LYS A 333 -87.98 -31.07 43.20
N SER A 334 -88.79 -32.07 42.86
CA SER A 334 -90.08 -31.87 42.19
C SER A 334 -91.15 -31.22 43.10
N GLU A 335 -91.14 -31.56 44.39
CA GLU A 335 -92.00 -30.97 45.41
C GLU A 335 -91.65 -29.49 45.65
N ALA A 336 -90.36 -29.15 45.70
CA ALA A 336 -89.89 -27.78 45.76
C ALA A 336 -90.35 -26.95 44.55
N GLN A 337 -90.26 -27.50 43.33
CA GLN A 337 -90.78 -26.85 42.11
C GLN A 337 -92.30 -26.69 42.11
N LEU A 338 -93.05 -27.63 42.71
CA LEU A 338 -94.50 -27.50 42.90
C LEU A 338 -94.84 -26.44 43.94
N LYS A 339 -94.12 -26.40 45.07
CA LYS A 339 -94.23 -25.34 46.09
C LYS A 339 -93.92 -23.97 45.51
N GLU A 340 -92.90 -23.85 44.67
CA GLU A 340 -92.58 -22.61 43.93
C GLU A 340 -93.71 -22.21 42.97
N LYS A 341 -94.24 -23.13 42.16
CA LYS A 341 -95.38 -22.85 41.26
C LYS A 341 -96.65 -22.44 42.02
N VAL A 342 -96.93 -23.03 43.17
CA VAL A 342 -98.06 -22.64 44.03
C VAL A 342 -97.80 -21.26 44.66
N LYS A 343 -96.58 -20.99 45.14
CA LYS A 343 -96.17 -19.67 45.67
C LYS A 343 -96.28 -18.58 44.61
N LEU A 344 -95.89 -18.85 43.36
CA LEU A 344 -96.05 -17.93 42.24
C LEU A 344 -97.54 -17.69 41.90
N ARG A 345 -98.38 -18.73 41.90
CA ARG A 345 -99.84 -18.57 41.71
C ARG A 345 -100.50 -17.73 42.81
N LEU A 346 -100.14 -17.97 44.07
CA LEU A 346 -100.58 -17.14 45.20
C LEU A 346 -100.09 -15.70 45.04
N LYS A 347 -98.84 -15.50 44.60
CA LYS A 347 -98.27 -14.18 44.33
C LYS A 347 -99.06 -13.43 43.24
N THR A 348 -99.39 -14.08 42.13
CA THR A 348 -100.24 -13.50 41.07
C THR A 348 -101.65 -13.16 41.57
N LEU A 349 -102.25 -13.98 42.45
CA LEU A 349 -103.55 -13.69 43.05
C LEU A 349 -103.49 -12.50 44.02
N GLU A 350 -102.47 -12.44 44.88
CA GLU A 350 -102.22 -11.28 45.74
C GLU A 350 -102.04 -9.99 44.93
N ASP A 351 -101.22 -10.04 43.89
CA ASP A 351 -100.85 -8.86 43.12
C ASP A 351 -101.98 -8.43 42.16
N GLY A 352 -102.86 -9.35 41.75
CA GLY A 352 -104.14 -9.05 41.10
C GLY A 352 -105.17 -8.42 42.05
N LEU A 353 -105.23 -8.87 43.31
CA LEU A 353 -106.06 -8.26 44.35
C LEU A 353 -105.59 -6.83 44.69
N LYS A 354 -104.28 -6.59 44.72
CA LYS A 354 -103.68 -5.25 44.94
C LYS A 354 -103.89 -4.28 43.77
N GLN A 355 -104.09 -4.78 42.54
CA GLN A 355 -104.39 -3.96 41.37
C GLN A 355 -105.88 -3.55 41.26
N SER A 356 -106.74 -4.04 42.15
CA SER A 356 -108.19 -3.78 42.14
C SER A 356 -108.63 -2.83 43.28
N ALA A 357 -108.05 -1.63 43.33
CA ALA A 357 -108.15 -0.76 44.52
C ALA A 357 -108.29 0.77 44.26
N CYS A 358 -109.00 1.21 43.21
CA CYS A 358 -109.62 2.56 43.18
C CYS A 358 -110.72 2.68 42.10
N GLY A 359 -111.83 3.35 42.40
CA GLY A 359 -112.72 3.94 41.37
C GLY A 359 -113.93 3.13 40.86
N SER A 360 -115.01 3.12 41.64
CA SER A 360 -116.46 3.16 41.29
C SER A 360 -117.07 2.34 40.10
N PRO A 361 -118.25 1.70 40.30
CA PRO A 361 -119.10 1.06 39.26
C PRO A 361 -120.00 2.11 38.52
N PRO A 362 -120.89 1.78 37.53
CA PRO A 362 -121.51 0.46 37.26
C PRO A 362 -121.85 0.05 35.79
N ARG A 363 -122.41 -1.17 35.67
CA ARG A 363 -123.30 -1.71 34.60
C ARG A 363 -122.71 -1.83 33.17
N LEU A 364 -122.56 -3.04 32.62
CA LEU A 364 -123.59 -4.00 32.15
C LEU A 364 -124.03 -3.72 30.70
N GLU A 365 -123.56 -4.54 29.76
CA GLU A 365 -124.36 -5.34 28.83
C GLU A 365 -123.47 -6.00 27.75
N LYS A 366 -123.77 -7.27 27.38
CA LYS A 366 -123.48 -7.90 26.05
C LYS A 366 -121.98 -8.08 25.68
N SER A 367 -121.56 -9.03 24.84
CA SER A 367 -122.20 -10.23 24.28
C SER A 367 -121.15 -11.22 23.74
N THR A 368 -121.58 -12.47 23.47
CA THR A 368 -121.09 -13.37 22.39
C THR A 368 -119.59 -13.66 22.20
N ASN A 369 -119.25 -14.95 22.33
CA ASN A 369 -118.48 -15.77 21.38
C ASN A 369 -117.06 -15.31 20.93
N LEU A 370 -116.07 -16.19 21.13
CA LEU A 370 -115.58 -17.03 20.02
C LEU A 370 -114.67 -18.18 20.50
N LEU A 371 -114.71 -19.29 19.77
CA LEU A 371 -113.88 -20.47 19.96
C LEU A 371 -112.88 -20.59 18.79
N GLY A 372 -111.66 -21.07 19.07
CA GLY A 372 -111.13 -22.20 18.30
C GLY A 372 -109.82 -22.05 17.51
N ILE A 373 -108.95 -23.07 17.69
CA ILE A 373 -108.22 -23.83 16.65
C ILE A 373 -107.16 -23.01 15.85
N LEU A 374 -105.84 -23.24 15.96
CA LEU A 374 -105.02 -24.42 15.56
C LEU A 374 -103.79 -24.59 16.51
N SER A 375 -103.18 -25.77 16.75
CA SER A 375 -102.36 -26.64 15.86
C SER A 375 -101.04 -25.99 15.39
N SER A 376 -99.84 -26.59 15.41
CA SER A 376 -99.38 -27.94 15.85
C SER A 376 -97.84 -28.00 16.05
N ASN A 377 -97.29 -29.20 16.29
CA ASN A 377 -95.86 -29.60 16.31
C ASN A 377 -95.03 -29.15 17.55
N GLY A 378 -94.07 -29.94 18.08
CA GLY A 378 -93.73 -31.35 17.82
C GLY A 378 -92.34 -31.72 18.39
N GLY A 379 -92.22 -32.76 19.23
CA GLY A 379 -90.92 -33.11 19.85
C GLY A 379 -90.81 -34.45 20.59
N ARG A 380 -90.40 -35.52 19.88
CA ARG A 380 -90.00 -36.90 20.28
C ARG A 380 -89.28 -37.52 19.04
N LYS A 381 -88.43 -38.56 19.02
CA LYS A 381 -87.76 -39.54 19.93
C LYS A 381 -86.57 -40.11 19.08
N ARG A 382 -85.56 -40.88 19.54
CA ARG A 382 -84.78 -40.99 20.80
C ARG A 382 -83.68 -42.06 20.56
N SER A 383 -82.41 -41.73 20.83
CA SER A 383 -81.25 -42.64 21.06
C SER A 383 -80.74 -43.58 19.94
N THR A 384 -79.42 -43.61 19.78
CA THR A 384 -78.60 -44.83 19.56
C THR A 384 -77.17 -44.58 20.12
N SER A 385 -76.26 -45.55 20.15
CA SER A 385 -75.17 -45.60 21.17
C SER A 385 -73.85 -46.28 20.77
N GLN A 386 -72.72 -45.75 21.31
CA GLN A 386 -71.38 -46.38 21.45
C GLN A 386 -70.57 -46.61 20.13
N PRO A 387 -69.27 -47.02 20.17
CA PRO A 387 -68.13 -46.35 20.84
C PRO A 387 -66.79 -46.39 20.04
N ARG A 388 -65.67 -45.93 20.67
CA ARG A 388 -64.23 -46.09 20.30
C ARG A 388 -63.70 -45.23 19.12
N GLY A 389 -62.40 -44.90 19.18
CA GLY A 389 -61.63 -44.22 18.12
C GLY A 389 -60.49 -43.36 18.68
N SER A 390 -59.24 -43.62 18.30
CA SER A 390 -58.04 -43.07 18.94
C SER A 390 -57.39 -41.87 18.22
N SER A 391 -56.87 -40.95 19.05
CA SER A 391 -55.55 -40.28 18.97
C SER A 391 -55.22 -39.17 17.94
N ILE A 392 -54.12 -38.45 18.27
CA ILE A 392 -53.23 -37.59 17.46
C ILE A 392 -53.57 -36.08 17.29
N SER A 393 -52.83 -35.29 18.09
CA SER A 393 -52.09 -34.04 17.76
C SER A 393 -52.77 -32.69 17.44
N SER A 394 -52.43 -31.72 18.29
CA SER A 394 -52.13 -30.28 18.00
C SER A 394 -53.22 -29.35 17.44
N ARG A 395 -53.47 -28.24 18.16
CA ARG A 395 -53.02 -26.87 17.81
C ARG A 395 -53.35 -25.86 18.93
N LYS A 396 -52.79 -24.65 18.84
CA LYS A 396 -53.06 -23.49 19.74
C LYS A 396 -54.44 -22.87 19.43
N PRO A 397 -55.06 -22.17 20.40
CA PRO A 397 -55.10 -20.69 20.40
C PRO A 397 -54.44 -20.09 21.68
N ASP A 398 -54.10 -18.81 21.89
CA ASP A 398 -54.37 -17.49 21.25
C ASP A 398 -55.37 -16.59 22.02
N VAL A 399 -55.02 -15.28 22.21
CA VAL A 399 -55.89 -14.10 22.52
C VAL A 399 -56.74 -14.12 23.82
N GLU A 400 -56.91 -13.07 24.66
CA GLU A 400 -56.38 -11.69 24.75
C GLU A 400 -56.50 -11.08 26.18
N SER A 401 -55.93 -9.88 26.37
CA SER A 401 -56.34 -8.73 27.25
C SER A 401 -57.16 -8.91 28.54
N ASP A 402 -56.72 -8.29 29.66
CA ASP A 402 -57.23 -6.93 30.05
C ASP A 402 -56.32 -6.19 31.07
N ARG A 403 -56.71 -4.98 31.53
CA ARG A 403 -55.86 -3.91 32.11
C ARG A 403 -56.28 -3.45 33.53
N LYS A 404 -55.35 -2.88 34.34
CA LYS A 404 -55.35 -1.46 34.86
C LYS A 404 -54.52 -1.15 36.14
N HIS A 405 -53.85 0.01 36.12
CA HIS A 405 -53.41 0.92 37.23
C HIS A 405 -52.46 0.34 38.32
N ILE A 406 -51.60 1.10 39.03
CA ILE A 406 -51.71 2.45 39.67
C ILE A 406 -50.38 3.29 39.52
N ASN A 407 -50.48 4.60 39.83
CA ASN A 407 -49.48 5.68 40.06
C ASN A 407 -48.03 5.28 40.48
N GLY A 408 -46.98 6.10 40.29
CA GLY A 408 -46.90 7.47 39.73
C GLY A 408 -45.53 8.17 39.99
N ASP A 409 -45.49 9.48 39.75
CA ASP A 409 -44.46 10.49 40.10
C ASP A 409 -43.03 10.49 39.51
N ASN A 410 -42.69 11.63 38.88
CA ASN A 410 -41.40 12.37 38.85
C ASN A 410 -40.09 11.60 38.52
N LYS A 411 -39.23 12.07 37.58
CA LYS A 411 -38.64 13.42 37.51
C LYS A 411 -37.89 13.63 36.16
N LYS A 412 -37.75 14.87 35.69
CA LYS A 412 -37.07 15.20 34.41
C LYS A 412 -35.55 14.99 34.46
N TYR A 413 -35.01 14.32 33.43
CA TYR A 413 -33.86 14.79 32.64
C TYR A 413 -34.08 14.38 31.17
N ASP A 414 -33.67 15.21 30.21
CA ASP A 414 -33.99 15.04 28.80
C ASP A 414 -32.71 14.83 27.98
N CYS A 415 -32.67 13.77 27.15
CA CYS A 415 -31.51 13.41 26.35
C CYS A 415 -31.87 12.49 25.17
N GLY A 416 -32.72 12.99 24.26
CA GLY A 416 -32.76 12.52 22.87
C GLY A 416 -31.94 13.45 21.96
N GLY A 417 -31.24 13.01 20.91
CA GLY A 417 -31.09 11.64 20.43
C GLY A 417 -31.21 11.54 18.90
N ASN A 418 -30.10 11.78 18.19
CA ASN A 418 -29.91 11.58 16.73
C ASN A 418 -30.76 12.44 15.78
N LEU A 419 -30.11 13.14 14.84
CA LEU A 419 -30.03 12.69 13.42
C LEU A 419 -29.12 13.63 12.59
N VAL A 420 -28.30 13.06 11.70
CA VAL A 420 -28.10 13.46 10.28
C VAL A 420 -27.11 12.48 9.64
N LYS A 421 -27.39 12.05 8.40
CA LYS A 421 -26.49 11.29 7.50
C LYS A 421 -26.51 11.96 6.12
N LYS A 422 -25.48 11.67 5.30
CA LYS A 422 -25.30 12.02 3.86
C LYS A 422 -24.79 13.44 3.53
N GLY A 423 -24.17 13.55 2.35
CA GLY A 423 -23.65 14.79 1.72
C GLY A 423 -22.12 14.74 1.57
N LEU A 424 -21.49 14.11 0.56
CA LEU A 424 -21.50 14.33 -0.91
C LEU A 424 -20.77 15.60 -1.39
N TRP A 425 -19.60 15.36 -2.01
CA TRP A 425 -18.95 16.07 -3.12
C TRP A 425 -19.44 17.48 -3.52
N ALA A 426 -18.54 18.49 -3.48
CA ALA A 426 -18.15 19.31 -4.65
C ALA A 426 -17.11 20.39 -4.28
N SER A 427 -16.06 20.54 -5.10
CA SER A 427 -15.10 21.66 -4.99
C SER A 427 -15.64 22.91 -5.70
N ARG A 428 -15.34 24.11 -5.18
CA ARG A 428 -15.58 25.38 -5.89
C ARG A 428 -14.24 26.08 -6.21
N SER A 429 -14.08 26.40 -7.50
CA SER A 429 -13.60 27.68 -8.09
C SER A 429 -13.05 28.74 -7.10
N LYS A 430 -11.99 29.51 -7.41
CA LYS A 430 -11.89 30.31 -8.65
C LYS A 430 -10.50 30.97 -8.89
N VAL A 431 -10.03 30.91 -10.14
CA VAL A 431 -9.22 31.87 -10.95
C VAL A 431 -8.30 32.92 -10.29
N VAL A 432 -7.03 32.93 -10.73
CA VAL A 432 -6.27 34.14 -11.16
C VAL A 432 -5.43 33.73 -12.39
N ASP A 433 -5.35 34.59 -13.42
CA ASP A 433 -4.52 34.39 -14.64
C ASP A 433 -3.24 35.24 -14.61
N ARG A 434 -2.14 34.75 -15.21
CA ARG A 434 -1.28 35.48 -16.20
C ARG A 434 -0.03 34.69 -16.63
N ASP A 435 0.14 34.59 -17.95
CA ASP A 435 1.33 34.89 -18.79
C ASP A 435 2.73 34.23 -18.62
N GLU A 436 3.25 33.79 -19.76
CA GLU A 436 4.66 33.80 -20.27
C GLU A 436 5.78 32.81 -19.81
N LYS A 437 6.10 31.91 -20.76
CA LYS A 437 7.42 31.51 -21.34
C LYS A 437 8.65 31.03 -20.51
N GLU A 438 9.06 29.80 -20.84
CA GLU A 438 10.42 29.33 -21.26
C GLU A 438 11.68 29.50 -20.37
N ASN A 439 12.35 28.34 -20.13
CA ASN A 439 13.76 28.12 -19.74
C ASN A 439 14.17 28.62 -18.32
N ASN A 440 15.07 27.99 -17.54
CA ASN A 440 16.15 27.03 -17.85
C ASN A 440 16.44 26.07 -16.65
N GLU A 441 17.52 25.28 -16.76
CA GLU A 441 18.35 24.73 -15.66
C GLU A 441 17.80 23.60 -14.74
N MET A 442 17.99 22.39 -15.29
CA MET A 442 18.36 21.15 -14.59
C MET A 442 19.35 21.34 -13.41
N ILE A 443 18.92 20.97 -12.19
CA ILE A 443 19.81 20.55 -11.09
C ILE A 443 19.61 19.05 -10.84
N VAL A 444 20.71 18.32 -10.65
CA VAL A 444 20.73 16.86 -10.44
C VAL A 444 20.96 16.54 -8.96
N GLU A 445 20.02 15.84 -8.34
CA GLU A 445 20.30 15.04 -7.13
C GLU A 445 19.77 13.60 -7.30
N ASN A 446 20.67 12.62 -7.10
CA ASN A 446 20.33 11.20 -7.16
C ASN A 446 19.73 10.74 -5.83
N THR A 447 18.44 10.39 -5.79
CA THR A 447 17.86 9.61 -4.68
C THR A 447 17.07 8.41 -5.20
N SER A 448 17.68 7.23 -5.14
CA SER A 448 17.04 5.94 -5.49
C SER A 448 16.07 5.47 -4.39
N GLY A 449 15.02 6.26 -4.14
CA GLY A 449 13.97 5.98 -3.17
C GLY A 449 12.69 5.47 -3.82
N LEU A 450 12.67 4.22 -4.29
CA LEU A 450 11.45 3.60 -4.81
C LEU A 450 10.41 3.45 -3.67
N LYS A 451 9.28 4.15 -3.83
CA LYS A 451 8.16 4.12 -2.88
C LYS A 451 7.57 2.70 -2.84
N PHE A 452 7.62 2.07 -1.67
CA PHE A 452 6.91 0.82 -1.42
C PHE A 452 5.42 1.14 -1.20
N ASP A 453 4.60 0.96 -2.22
CA ASP A 453 3.17 1.25 -2.12
C ASP A 453 2.47 0.18 -1.27
N LYS A 454 2.11 0.56 -0.04
CA LYS A 454 1.45 -0.35 0.91
C LYS A 454 0.00 -0.56 0.50
N PHE A 455 -0.24 -1.61 -0.27
CA PHE A 455 -1.56 -2.22 -0.38
C PHE A 455 -2.16 -2.41 1.02
N LYS A 456 -3.33 -1.79 1.23
CA LYS A 456 -4.23 -2.13 2.32
C LYS A 456 -5.18 -3.21 1.84
N ASP A 457 -5.38 -4.22 2.67
CA ASP A 457 -6.66 -4.93 2.77
C ASP A 457 -6.88 -5.29 4.25
N GLU A 458 -8.13 -5.55 4.63
CA GLU A 458 -8.52 -5.67 6.04
C GLU A 458 -8.35 -7.09 6.61
N ASP A 459 -7.68 -7.19 7.76
CA ASP A 459 -7.76 -8.37 8.62
C ASP A 459 -9.16 -8.48 9.22
N ARG A 460 -9.99 -9.36 8.65
CA ARG A 460 -11.27 -9.76 9.24
C ARG A 460 -11.23 -11.22 9.70
N ILE A 461 -10.41 -11.44 10.73
CA ILE A 461 -10.20 -12.74 11.37
C ILE A 461 -11.54 -13.29 11.87
N ILE A 462 -11.97 -14.43 11.31
CA ILE A 462 -13.05 -15.24 11.86
C ILE A 462 -12.42 -16.36 12.69
N THR A 463 -12.36 -16.16 14.00
CA THR A 463 -12.03 -17.24 14.94
C THR A 463 -13.21 -18.18 15.12
N LYS A 464 -13.05 -19.44 14.73
CA LYS A 464 -13.78 -20.56 15.33
C LYS A 464 -12.97 -21.86 15.25
N SER A 465 -12.90 -22.54 16.38
CA SER A 465 -12.17 -23.79 16.59
C SER A 465 -13.06 -25.02 16.36
N ILE A 466 -12.45 -26.18 16.08
CA ILE A 466 -12.57 -27.47 16.81
C ILE A 466 -12.01 -28.65 15.94
N THR A 467 -11.46 -29.67 16.61
CA THR A 467 -11.02 -31.02 16.15
C THR A 467 -9.97 -31.16 15.04
N GLU A 468 -8.83 -31.74 15.42
CA GLU A 468 -8.40 -33.09 15.00
C GLU A 468 -8.71 -33.54 13.56
N ASP A 469 -7.71 -33.50 12.68
CA ASP A 469 -7.05 -34.71 12.17
C ASP A 469 -5.62 -34.37 11.66
N ASP A 470 -4.74 -35.37 11.54
CA ASP A 470 -3.31 -35.20 11.25
C ASP A 470 -2.98 -35.36 9.75
N ASP A 471 -3.02 -34.24 9.02
CA ASP A 471 -2.44 -34.09 7.68
C ASP A 471 -1.75 -32.72 7.60
N ASP A 472 -0.47 -32.67 7.16
CA ASP A 472 0.32 -31.43 7.02
C ASP A 472 -0.09 -30.61 5.77
N VAL A 473 -1.36 -30.21 5.72
CA VAL A 473 -1.92 -29.39 4.62
C VAL A 473 -1.54 -27.93 4.81
N VAL A 474 -0.25 -27.63 4.62
CA VAL A 474 0.25 -26.26 4.52
C VAL A 474 -0.64 -25.46 3.57
N SER A 475 -1.31 -24.43 4.10
CA SER A 475 -2.39 -23.74 3.40
C SER A 475 -1.98 -23.31 1.99
N GLY A 476 -2.81 -23.62 0.99
CA GLY A 476 -2.54 -23.27 -0.42
C GLY A 476 -2.27 -21.78 -0.63
N PHE A 477 -2.81 -20.90 0.22
CA PHE A 477 -2.51 -19.46 0.21
C PHE A 477 -1.04 -19.14 0.52
N LEU A 478 -0.39 -19.92 1.39
CA LEU A 478 1.03 -19.77 1.70
C LEU A 478 1.89 -20.26 0.52
N TYR A 479 1.51 -21.35 -0.15
CA TYR A 479 2.14 -21.77 -1.41
C TYR A 479 1.97 -20.72 -2.51
N ASP A 480 0.77 -20.17 -2.68
CA ASP A 480 0.47 -19.07 -3.62
C ASP A 480 1.35 -17.85 -3.36
N LYS A 481 1.51 -17.45 -2.09
CA LYS A 481 2.35 -16.32 -1.68
C LYS A 481 3.83 -16.60 -1.91
N LEU A 482 4.31 -17.76 -1.46
CA LEU A 482 5.70 -18.19 -1.66
C LEU A 482 6.03 -18.34 -3.16
N GLN A 483 5.10 -18.83 -3.98
CA GLN A 483 5.25 -18.93 -5.43
C GLN A 483 5.33 -17.54 -6.07
N LYS A 484 4.49 -16.57 -5.64
CA LYS A 484 4.56 -15.18 -6.10
C LYS A 484 5.90 -14.53 -5.70
N GLU A 485 6.38 -14.75 -4.48
CA GLU A 485 7.67 -14.26 -4.02
C GLU A 485 8.85 -14.91 -4.76
N VAL A 486 8.83 -16.23 -4.99
CA VAL A 486 9.84 -16.95 -5.79
C VAL A 486 9.85 -16.51 -7.26
N ILE A 487 8.68 -16.27 -7.87
CA ILE A 487 8.59 -15.74 -9.24
C ILE A 487 9.10 -14.29 -9.31
N SER A 488 8.83 -13.48 -8.29
CA SER A 488 9.37 -12.11 -8.17
C SER A 488 10.90 -12.13 -8.04
N LEU A 489 11.44 -12.98 -7.18
CA LEU A 489 12.88 -13.16 -6.97
C LEU A 489 13.59 -13.68 -8.22
N ARG A 490 13.02 -14.64 -8.95
CA ARG A 490 13.57 -15.10 -10.25
C ARG A 490 13.68 -13.96 -11.25
N LYS A 491 12.59 -13.19 -11.44
CA LYS A 491 12.58 -12.01 -12.31
C LYS A 491 13.59 -10.94 -11.85
N PHE A 492 13.76 -10.76 -10.55
CA PHE A 492 14.77 -9.83 -10.01
C PHE A 492 16.20 -10.30 -10.33
N CYS A 493 16.50 -11.59 -10.19
CA CYS A 493 17.78 -12.17 -10.63
C CYS A 493 17.97 -12.04 -12.15
N GLU A 494 16.98 -12.40 -12.96
CA GLU A 494 17.02 -12.27 -14.43
C GLU A 494 17.31 -10.82 -14.88
N MET A 495 16.70 -9.82 -14.23
CA MET A 495 16.99 -8.41 -14.47
C MET A 495 18.39 -7.99 -14.01
N LYS A 496 18.85 -8.49 -12.86
CA LYS A 496 20.19 -8.22 -12.32
C LYS A 496 21.28 -8.82 -13.21
N ASP A 497 21.10 -10.05 -13.67
CA ASP A 497 22.05 -10.77 -14.53
C ASP A 497 22.08 -10.16 -15.94
N SER A 498 20.93 -9.71 -16.46
CA SER A 498 20.86 -8.90 -17.68
C SER A 498 21.61 -7.56 -17.53
N SER A 499 21.50 -6.91 -16.37
CA SER A 499 22.26 -5.68 -16.07
C SER A 499 23.75 -5.92 -15.86
N LEU A 500 24.15 -7.10 -15.36
CA LEU A 500 25.56 -7.52 -15.24
C LEU A 500 26.16 -7.71 -16.63
N ASN A 501 25.52 -8.51 -17.48
CA ASN A 501 25.95 -8.78 -18.86
C ASN A 501 26.11 -7.49 -19.68
N ALA A 502 25.21 -6.51 -19.49
CA ALA A 502 25.33 -5.19 -20.13
C ALA A 502 26.60 -4.43 -19.70
N LYS A 503 26.97 -4.49 -18.42
CA LYS A 503 28.22 -3.90 -17.89
C LYS A 503 29.46 -4.67 -18.33
N ASP A 504 29.37 -5.99 -18.51
CA ASP A 504 30.50 -6.78 -18.98
C ASP A 504 30.80 -6.55 -20.47
N GLU A 505 29.78 -6.36 -21.32
CA GLU A 505 29.99 -5.87 -22.69
C GLU A 505 30.51 -4.41 -22.72
N GLU A 506 30.09 -3.54 -21.79
CA GLU A 506 30.67 -2.20 -21.62
C GLU A 506 32.16 -2.27 -21.24
N ASN A 507 32.53 -3.07 -20.22
CA ASN A 507 33.91 -3.33 -19.82
C ASN A 507 34.76 -3.87 -20.98
N LYS A 508 34.21 -4.78 -21.78
CA LYS A 508 34.84 -5.36 -22.98
C LYS A 508 35.04 -4.33 -24.10
N VAL A 509 34.14 -3.37 -24.25
CA VAL A 509 34.32 -2.20 -25.14
C VAL A 509 35.37 -1.23 -24.59
N LEU A 510 35.40 -1.00 -23.27
CA LEU A 510 36.42 -0.18 -22.60
C LEU A 510 37.81 -0.80 -22.74
N MET A 511 37.98 -2.12 -22.55
CA MET A 511 39.27 -2.79 -22.81
C MET A 511 39.73 -2.63 -24.26
N LYS A 512 38.84 -2.76 -25.24
CA LYS A 512 39.16 -2.49 -26.66
C LYS A 512 39.56 -1.03 -26.91
N LYS A 513 38.94 -0.06 -26.22
CA LYS A 513 39.36 1.35 -26.27
C LYS A 513 40.77 1.53 -25.67
N VAL A 514 41.05 0.92 -24.52
CA VAL A 514 42.37 0.96 -23.88
C VAL A 514 43.44 0.33 -24.76
N GLU A 515 43.19 -0.85 -25.35
CA GLU A 515 44.10 -1.46 -26.33
C GLU A 515 44.40 -0.54 -27.53
N ASN A 516 43.37 0.12 -28.06
CA ASN A 516 43.54 1.02 -29.19
C ASN A 516 44.31 2.30 -28.81
N LEU A 517 44.11 2.82 -27.60
CA LEU A 517 44.91 3.92 -27.05
C LEU A 517 46.37 3.52 -26.83
N ILE A 518 46.64 2.30 -26.35
CA ILE A 518 48.01 1.76 -26.23
C ILE A 518 48.67 1.65 -27.62
N LYS A 519 47.97 1.11 -28.61
CA LYS A 519 48.45 1.00 -30.01
C LYS A 519 48.70 2.39 -30.62
N ALA A 520 47.87 3.39 -30.32
CA ALA A 520 48.06 4.77 -30.75
C ALA A 520 49.28 5.43 -30.08
N LEU A 521 49.43 5.28 -28.75
CA LEU A 521 50.57 5.77 -27.98
C LEU A 521 51.90 5.15 -28.46
N GLU A 522 51.89 3.85 -28.78
CA GLU A 522 53.04 3.18 -29.41
C GLU A 522 53.36 3.75 -30.79
N ALA A 523 52.34 3.99 -31.63
CA ALA A 523 52.52 4.56 -32.97
C ALA A 523 53.07 5.99 -32.89
N GLU A 524 52.59 6.79 -31.93
CA GLU A 524 53.07 8.15 -31.66
C GLU A 524 54.51 8.13 -31.11
N SER A 525 54.83 7.27 -30.14
CA SER A 525 56.21 7.09 -29.64
C SER A 525 57.18 6.68 -30.78
N LYS A 526 56.73 5.81 -31.69
CA LYS A 526 57.48 5.44 -32.90
C LYS A 526 57.57 6.60 -33.91
N LYS A 527 56.60 7.52 -33.97
CA LYS A 527 56.65 8.77 -34.75
C LYS A 527 57.67 9.74 -34.15
N TRP A 528 57.56 10.08 -32.87
CA TRP A 528 58.52 10.94 -32.14
C TRP A 528 59.97 10.46 -32.29
N LYS A 529 60.22 9.15 -32.22
CA LYS A 529 61.57 8.56 -32.44
C LYS A 529 62.09 8.75 -33.87
N ARG A 530 61.22 8.66 -34.89
CA ARG A 530 61.60 8.96 -36.28
C ARG A 530 61.85 10.47 -36.48
N GLU A 531 61.02 11.32 -35.89
CA GLU A 531 61.12 12.78 -35.99
C GLU A 531 62.30 13.36 -35.22
N ALA A 532 62.77 12.68 -34.16
CA ALA A 532 64.07 12.95 -33.55
C ALA A 532 65.20 12.62 -34.55
N SER A 533 65.20 11.41 -35.12
CA SER A 533 66.23 11.00 -36.08
C SER A 533 66.28 11.85 -37.36
N THR A 534 65.15 12.38 -37.85
CA THR A 534 65.16 13.33 -38.98
C THR A 534 65.62 14.72 -38.55
N ARG A 535 65.27 15.20 -37.34
CA ARG A 535 65.84 16.45 -36.80
C ARG A 535 67.35 16.35 -36.63
N ASP A 536 67.88 15.26 -36.09
CA ASP A 536 69.32 15.05 -35.94
C ASP A 536 70.04 14.99 -37.30
N LYS A 537 69.44 14.34 -38.31
CA LYS A 537 69.95 14.33 -39.69
C LYS A 537 69.95 15.72 -40.32
N ASN A 538 68.89 16.51 -40.11
CA ASN A 538 68.81 17.89 -40.61
C ASN A 538 69.79 18.83 -39.88
N ILE A 539 70.00 18.66 -38.58
CA ILE A 539 71.03 19.36 -37.80
C ILE A 539 72.43 18.98 -38.31
N THR A 540 72.62 17.74 -38.76
CA THR A 540 73.88 17.28 -39.36
C THR A 540 74.09 17.84 -40.76
N SER A 541 73.05 17.94 -41.60
CA SER A 541 73.17 18.51 -42.95
C SER A 541 73.36 20.03 -42.96
N ILE A 542 72.73 20.76 -42.02
CA ILE A 542 72.99 22.19 -41.81
C ILE A 542 74.47 22.42 -41.44
N LYS A 543 75.04 21.58 -40.57
CA LYS A 543 76.46 21.64 -40.21
C LYS A 543 77.44 21.33 -41.35
N THR A 544 77.00 20.71 -42.45
CA THR A 544 77.85 20.45 -43.62
C THR A 544 77.90 21.58 -44.64
N ASP A 545 76.98 22.56 -44.60
CA ASP A 545 76.93 23.65 -45.60
C ASP A 545 77.72 24.90 -45.17
N GLU A 546 77.94 25.10 -43.86
CA GLU A 546 78.72 26.24 -43.33
C GLU A 546 80.26 26.06 -43.40
N GLN A 547 80.78 24.97 -43.97
CA GLN A 547 82.23 24.71 -44.04
C GLN A 547 82.87 24.97 -45.41
N LYS A 548 83.12 26.25 -45.72
CA LYS A 548 84.09 26.69 -46.73
C LYS A 548 85.11 27.67 -46.14
N PRO A 549 86.28 27.21 -45.67
CA PRO A 549 87.29 28.08 -45.06
C PRO A 549 88.13 28.83 -46.10
N VAL A 550 88.37 30.12 -45.87
CA VAL A 550 89.37 30.94 -46.58
C VAL A 550 90.71 30.89 -45.82
N ARG A 551 91.83 31.12 -46.53
CA ARG A 551 93.20 30.77 -46.12
C ARG A 551 93.77 31.55 -44.92
N ASN A 552 94.47 30.78 -44.06
CA ASN A 552 95.76 31.05 -43.38
C ASN A 552 96.02 32.36 -42.58
N LEU A 553 96.50 32.20 -41.34
CA LEU A 553 97.89 32.58 -40.97
C LEU A 553 98.38 32.00 -39.61
N ASN A 554 99.38 31.12 -39.68
CA ASN A 554 100.44 30.71 -38.72
C ASN A 554 100.31 30.85 -37.18
N SER A 555 100.63 29.78 -36.43
CA SER A 555 101.76 29.75 -35.45
C SER A 555 102.09 28.33 -34.89
N SER A 556 103.14 28.22 -34.05
CA SER A 556 104.07 27.09 -33.89
C SER A 556 103.71 25.85 -33.04
N LYS A 557 104.21 24.70 -33.53
CA LYS A 557 104.64 23.43 -32.88
C LYS A 557 104.84 23.35 -31.33
N ARG A 558 104.29 22.29 -30.72
CA ARG A 558 104.92 21.23 -29.86
C ARG A 558 103.82 20.18 -29.50
N ARG A 559 103.95 18.83 -29.63
CA ARG A 559 104.80 17.79 -28.96
C ARG A 559 104.70 17.84 -27.42
N MET A 560 104.35 16.77 -26.66
CA MET A 560 103.93 15.37 -26.99
C MET A 560 102.99 14.76 -25.92
N ARG A 561 102.14 13.80 -26.35
CA ARG A 561 101.84 12.45 -25.79
C ARG A 561 101.81 12.21 -24.26
N ILE A 562 100.72 11.57 -23.80
CA ILE A 562 100.69 10.37 -22.93
C ILE A 562 99.43 9.56 -23.29
N ASP A 563 99.48 8.23 -23.15
CA ASP A 563 98.47 7.28 -23.64
C ASP A 563 97.53 6.77 -22.50
N LEU A 564 96.51 5.97 -22.84
CA LEU A 564 95.47 5.46 -21.94
C LEU A 564 95.98 4.47 -20.86
N ALA A 565 95.28 4.44 -19.73
CA ALA A 565 95.15 3.26 -18.87
C ALA A 565 93.78 3.21 -18.17
N ASP A 566 93.38 2.00 -17.79
CA ASP A 566 92.42 1.59 -16.76
C ASP A 566 90.92 1.94 -16.93
N VAL A 567 90.22 0.90 -17.41
CA VAL A 567 88.78 0.66 -17.34
C VAL A 567 88.43 0.13 -15.92
N GLU A 568 87.17 -0.22 -15.68
CA GLU A 568 86.67 -0.98 -14.52
C GLU A 568 86.40 -0.22 -13.20
N THR A 569 85.22 0.40 -13.11
CA THR A 569 84.36 0.34 -11.90
C THR A 569 82.91 0.77 -12.21
N LEU A 570 82.31 0.13 -13.21
CA LEU A 570 80.86 0.24 -13.45
C LEU A 570 80.08 -0.74 -12.56
N SER A 571 78.84 -0.37 -12.25
CA SER A 571 77.82 -1.20 -11.55
C SER A 571 78.08 -1.49 -10.06
N ILE A 572 77.41 -0.73 -9.19
CA ILE A 572 76.35 -1.25 -8.31
C ILE A 572 75.55 -0.08 -7.68
N SER A 573 74.27 -0.33 -7.40
CA SER A 573 73.36 0.53 -6.62
C SER A 573 73.05 1.95 -7.12
N TYR A 574 71.92 2.08 -7.83
CA TYR A 574 70.83 2.95 -7.39
C TYR A 574 69.49 2.34 -7.85
N LYS A 575 68.87 1.52 -6.98
CA LYS A 575 67.57 0.89 -7.26
C LYS A 575 66.70 0.73 -5.99
N LYS A 576 66.55 1.83 -5.25
CA LYS A 576 65.49 2.07 -4.25
C LYS A 576 65.57 3.52 -3.76
N ILE A 577 64.55 4.30 -4.05
CA ILE A 577 63.54 4.81 -3.09
C ILE A 577 62.23 4.88 -3.88
#